data_AF-A0A2E6KWY5-F1
#
_entry.id   AF-A0A2E6KWY5-F1
#
_cell.length_a   1.000
_cell.length_b   1.000
_cell.length_c   1.000
_cell.angle_alpha   90.00
_cell.angle_beta   90.00
_cell.angle_gamma   90.00
#
_symmetry.space_group_name_H-M   'P 1'
#
loop_
_entity.id
_entity.type
_entity.pdbx_description
1 polymer ?
#
loop_
_entity_poly.entity_id
_entity_poly.type
_entity_poly.pdbx_seq_one_letter_code
_entity_poly.pdbx_strand_id
1 'polypeptide(L)'
;MPTCRTCNQTYDESQFIGGIGPRHLVCARCGVEAGLVDANEAPQYFSDEVAKARISLFSKRYRLPMFTGAGWILFLTLGRGIELWSS
;
A
#
# COMPACT_ATOMS: atom_id res chain seq x y z
N MET A 1 -12.75 -17.15 -0.83
CA MET A 1 -11.58 -16.27 -0.64
C MET A 1 -10.82 -16.78 0.58
N PRO A 2 -9.58 -17.27 0.44
CA PRO A 2 -8.79 -17.68 1.60
C PRO A 2 -8.45 -16.48 2.50
N THR A 3 -8.40 -16.72 3.81
CA THR A 3 -8.09 -15.71 4.82
C THR A 3 -6.76 -16.05 5.47
N CYS A 4 -5.87 -15.07 5.61
CA CYS A 4 -4.58 -15.28 6.27
C CYS A 4 -4.78 -15.48 7.78
N ARG A 5 -4.24 -16.56 8.35
CA ARG A 5 -4.36 -16.88 9.78
C ARG A 5 -3.61 -15.91 10.71
N THR A 6 -2.63 -15.17 10.19
CA THR A 6 -1.77 -14.28 10.98
C THR A 6 -2.33 -12.86 11.01
N CYS A 7 -2.73 -12.31 9.86
CA CYS A 7 -3.25 -10.93 9.77
C CYS A 7 -4.77 -10.84 9.67
N ASN A 8 -5.50 -11.96 9.57
CA ASN A 8 -6.96 -12.04 9.43
C ASN A 8 -7.53 -11.22 8.26
N GLN A 9 -6.73 -10.97 7.22
CA GLN A 9 -7.16 -10.31 5.99
C GLN A 9 -7.46 -11.33 4.90
N THR A 10 -8.43 -11.01 4.05
CA THR A 10 -8.78 -11.80 2.87
C THR A 10 -7.94 -11.36 1.68
N TYR A 11 -7.36 -12.34 0.99
CA TYR A 11 -6.55 -12.10 -0.21
C TYR A 11 -6.93 -13.09 -1.31
N ASP A 12 -6.45 -12.81 -2.52
CA ASP A 12 -6.50 -13.77 -3.61
C ASP A 12 -5.60 -14.99 -3.30
N GLU A 13 -5.94 -16.16 -3.82
CA GLU A 13 -5.19 -17.40 -3.55
C GLU A 13 -3.74 -17.31 -4.02
N SER A 14 -3.49 -16.52 -5.08
CA SER A 14 -2.14 -16.17 -5.54
C SER A 14 -1.28 -15.42 -4.52
N GLN A 15 -1.83 -14.99 -3.39
CA GLN A 15 -1.14 -14.24 -2.33
C GLN A 15 -0.63 -15.12 -1.17
N PHE A 16 -0.91 -16.43 -1.21
CA PHE A 16 -0.57 -17.38 -0.15
C PHE A 16 0.71 -18.15 -0.46
N ILE A 17 1.49 -18.46 0.58
CA ILE A 17 2.68 -19.31 0.44
C ILE A 17 2.27 -20.77 0.28
N GLY A 18 2.96 -21.47 -0.61
CA GLY A 18 2.80 -22.92 -0.77
C GLY A 18 3.40 -23.67 0.42
N GLY A 19 2.66 -24.65 0.95
CA GLY A 19 3.17 -25.57 1.96
C GLY A 19 2.11 -26.13 2.90
N ILE A 20 2.52 -27.17 3.63
CA ILE A 20 1.71 -27.83 4.66
C ILE A 20 2.22 -27.39 6.05
N GLY A 21 1.34 -27.36 7.06
CA GLY A 21 1.71 -27.09 8.45
C GLY A 21 1.84 -25.58 8.76
N PRO A 22 3.00 -25.08 9.22
CA PRO A 22 3.14 -23.68 9.63
C PRO A 22 3.01 -22.69 8.47
N ARG A 23 3.13 -23.17 7.22
CA ARG A 23 2.96 -22.36 6.01
C ARG A 23 1.51 -22.31 5.49
N HIS A 24 0.63 -23.17 5.99
CA HIS A 24 -0.74 -23.28 5.49
C HIS A 24 -1.58 -22.04 5.85
N LEU A 25 -2.29 -21.48 4.85
CA LEU A 25 -3.15 -20.29 4.99
C LEU A 25 -2.43 -19.05 5.54
N VAL A 26 -1.15 -18.88 5.19
CA VAL A 26 -0.37 -17.69 5.52
C VAL A 26 -0.11 -16.89 4.24
N CYS A 27 -0.35 -15.57 4.27
CA CYS A 27 0.00 -14.71 3.16
C CYS A 27 1.53 -14.52 3.11
N ALA A 28 2.08 -14.28 1.92
CA ALA A 28 3.53 -14.20 1.76
C ALA A 28 4.22 -13.11 2.58
N ARG A 29 3.55 -11.98 2.82
CA ARG A 29 4.07 -10.95 3.73
C ARG A 29 4.28 -11.49 5.15
N CYS A 30 3.25 -12.09 5.74
CA CYS A 30 3.35 -12.70 7.06
C CYS A 30 4.32 -13.89 7.06
N GLY A 31 4.45 -14.60 5.94
CA GLY A 31 5.44 -15.67 5.75
C GLY A 31 6.87 -15.16 5.87
N VAL A 32 7.20 -14.04 5.21
CA VAL A 32 8.53 -13.42 5.30
C VAL A 32 8.77 -12.78 6.67
N GLU A 33 7.79 -12.04 7.21
CA GLU A 33 7.89 -11.42 8.54
C GLU A 33 8.08 -12.47 9.66
N ALA A 34 7.48 -13.65 9.53
CA ALA A 34 7.62 -14.74 10.49
C ALA A 34 8.81 -15.68 10.21
N GLY A 35 9.64 -15.40 9.19
CA GLY A 35 10.77 -16.24 8.81
C GLY A 35 10.39 -17.63 8.26
N LEU A 36 9.15 -17.80 7.80
CA LEU A 36 8.65 -19.05 7.24
C LEU A 36 9.11 -19.26 5.81
N VAL A 37 9.40 -18.20 5.06
CA VAL A 37 9.79 -18.18 3.64
C VAL A 37 10.78 -17.03 3.45
N ASP A 38 11.82 -17.24 2.64
CA ASP A 38 12.78 -16.17 2.34
C ASP A 38 12.20 -15.17 1.33
N ALA A 39 12.64 -13.91 1.35
CA ALA A 39 12.16 -12.90 0.41
C ALA A 39 12.43 -13.29 -1.06
N ASN A 40 13.49 -14.07 -1.32
CA ASN A 40 13.81 -14.59 -2.66
C ASN A 40 12.88 -15.72 -3.12
N GLU A 41 12.23 -16.43 -2.20
CA GLU A 41 11.28 -17.50 -2.52
C GLU A 41 9.87 -16.94 -2.88
N ALA A 42 9.64 -15.65 -2.63
CA ALA A 42 8.39 -14.98 -2.91
C ALA A 42 8.59 -13.64 -3.66
N PRO A 43 9.27 -13.64 -4.82
CA PRO A 43 9.63 -12.42 -5.55
C PRO A 43 8.42 -11.61 -5.99
N GLN A 44 7.27 -12.26 -6.22
CA GLN A 44 6.01 -11.63 -6.64
C GLN A 44 5.42 -10.62 -5.64
N TYR A 45 5.98 -10.47 -4.42
CA TYR A 45 5.50 -9.48 -3.44
C TYR A 45 6.51 -8.41 -3.07
N PHE A 46 7.81 -8.67 -3.32
CA PHE A 46 8.92 -7.77 -2.95
C PHE A 46 9.68 -7.24 -4.16
N SER A 47 9.30 -7.64 -5.38
CA SER A 47 9.93 -7.11 -6.58
C SER A 47 9.65 -5.60 -6.76
N ASP A 48 10.64 -4.87 -7.27
CA ASP A 48 10.57 -3.44 -7.51
C ASP A 48 9.43 -3.06 -8.47
N GLU A 49 9.10 -3.95 -9.41
CA GLU A 49 7.97 -3.81 -10.33
C GLU A 49 6.63 -3.74 -9.60
N VAL A 50 6.43 -4.57 -8.56
CA VAL A 50 5.20 -4.57 -7.76
C VAL A 50 5.16 -3.33 -6.86
N ALA A 51 6.31 -2.93 -6.31
CA ALA A 51 6.42 -1.67 -5.56
C ALA A 51 6.04 -0.47 -6.44
N LYS A 52 6.59 -0.38 -7.67
CA LYS A 52 6.26 0.66 -8.65
C LYS A 52 4.79 0.60 -9.06
N ALA A 53 4.22 -0.58 -9.28
CA ALA A 53 2.81 -0.73 -9.61
C ALA A 53 1.89 -0.22 -8.49
N ARG A 54 2.19 -0.53 -7.23
CA ARG A 54 1.45 -0.03 -6.06
C ARG A 54 1.52 1.49 -5.95
N ILE A 55 2.72 2.07 -6.13
CA ILE A 55 2.91 3.54 -6.11
C ILE A 55 2.16 4.20 -7.28
N SER A 56 2.20 3.62 -8.48
CA SER A 56 1.46 4.09 -9.64
C SER A 56 -0.06 4.09 -9.41
N LEU A 57 -0.58 3.02 -8.82
CA LEU A 57 -2.01 2.92 -8.51
C LEU A 57 -2.42 3.90 -7.40
N PHE A 58 -1.61 4.01 -6.34
CA PHE A 58 -1.81 4.97 -5.25
C PHE A 58 -1.79 6.41 -5.76
N SER A 59 -0.77 6.78 -6.53
CA SER A 59 -0.65 8.12 -7.10
C SER A 59 -1.86 8.46 -7.98
N LYS A 60 -2.32 7.56 -8.85
CA LYS A 60 -3.53 7.81 -9.67
C LYS A 60 -4.78 8.05 -8.81
N ARG A 61 -4.98 7.28 -7.74
CA ARG A 61 -6.16 7.40 -6.88
C ARG A 61 -6.14 8.65 -5.99
N TYR A 62 -4.98 9.00 -5.46
CA TYR A 62 -4.85 10.06 -4.45
C TYR A 62 -4.31 11.38 -5.01
N ARG A 63 -3.98 11.45 -6.30
CA ARG A 63 -3.47 12.69 -6.94
C ARG A 63 -4.38 13.89 -6.68
N LEU A 64 -5.66 13.78 -7.03
CA LEU A 64 -6.62 14.88 -6.91
C LEU A 64 -6.78 15.38 -5.46
N PRO A 65 -7.13 14.53 -4.47
CA PRO A 65 -7.28 15.00 -3.08
C PRO A 65 -5.96 15.52 -2.51
N MET A 66 -4.82 14.96 -2.90
CA MET A 66 -3.50 15.44 -2.46
C MET A 66 -3.21 16.86 -2.97
N PHE A 67 -3.46 17.14 -4.26
CA PHE A 67 -3.27 18.48 -4.81
C PHE A 67 -4.24 19.49 -4.21
N THR A 68 -5.52 19.11 -4.04
CA THR A 68 -6.51 19.99 -3.39
C THR A 68 -6.11 20.29 -1.94
N GLY A 69 -5.72 19.26 -1.18
CA GLY A 69 -5.25 19.44 0.19
C GLY A 69 -4.00 20.31 0.28
N ALA A 70 -3.02 20.10 -0.61
CA ALA A 70 -1.82 20.93 -0.70
C ALA A 70 -2.14 22.39 -1.05
N GLY A 71 -3.08 22.62 -1.97
CA GLY A 71 -3.57 23.96 -2.30
C GLY A 71 -4.20 24.67 -1.11
N TRP A 72 -5.04 23.97 -0.34
CA TRP A 72 -5.62 24.51 0.90
C TRP A 72 -4.55 24.82 1.95
N ILE A 73 -3.59 23.92 2.16
CA ILE A 73 -2.48 24.15 3.10
C ILE A 73 -1.68 25.39 2.69
N LEU A 74 -1.37 25.54 1.39
CA LEU A 74 -0.65 26.68 0.85
C LEU A 74 -1.45 27.99 1.08
N PHE A 75 -2.75 27.98 0.80
CA PHE A 75 -3.61 29.14 1.03
C PHE A 75 -3.69 29.51 2.51
N LEU A 76 -3.85 28.54 3.40
CA LEU A 76 -3.97 28.78 4.84
C LEU A 76 -2.67 29.26 5.49
N THR A 77 -1.51 28.92 4.91
CA THR A 77 -0.19 29.30 5.45
C THR A 77 0.31 30.61 4.86
N LEU A 78 0.14 30.84 3.56
CA LEU A 78 0.72 31.98 2.83
C LEU A 78 -0.34 32.94 2.28
N GLY A 79 -1.54 32.43 1.98
CA GLY A 79 -2.59 33.16 1.25
C GLY A 79 -3.58 33.95 2.10
N ARG A 80 -3.60 33.76 3.43
CA ARG A 80 -4.57 34.39 4.36
C ARG A 80 -4.57 35.93 4.35
N GLY A 81 -3.46 36.55 3.98
CA GLY A 81 -3.29 38.01 3.96
C GLY A 81 -3.48 38.65 2.59
N ILE A 82 -3.85 37.87 1.58
CA ILE A 82 -4.04 38.37 0.21
C ILE A 82 -5.47 38.89 0.09
N GLU A 83 -5.63 40.19 -0.14
CA GLU A 83 -6.93 40.77 -0.50
C GLU A 83 -7.33 40.26 -1.89
N LEU A 84 -8.28 39.32 -1.93
CA LEU A 84 -8.74 38.68 -3.17
C LEU A 84 -9.65 39.58 -4.02
N TRP A 85 -10.11 40.68 -3.43
CA TRP A 85 -11.00 41.67 -4.02
C TRP A 85 -10.61 43.04 -3.50
N SER A 86 -10.80 44.07 -4.34
CA SER A 86 -10.75 45.47 -3.94
C SER A 86 -11.57 45.68 -2.67
N SER A 87 -10.94 46.23 -1.63
CA SER A 87 -11.64 46.87 -0.52
C SER A 87 -12.52 48.01 -1.01
#